data_AF-G3PWF6-F1
#
_entry.id   AF-G3PWF6-F1
#
_cell.length_a   1.000
_cell.length_b   1.000
_cell.length_c   1.000
_cell.angle_alpha   90.00
_cell.angle_beta   90.00
_cell.angle_gamma   90.00
#
_symmetry.space_group_name_H-M   'P 1'
#
loop_
_entity.id
_entity.type
_entity.pdbx_description
1 polymer ?
#
loop_
_entity_poly.entity_id
_entity_poly.type
_entity_poly.pdbx_seq_one_letter_code
_entity_poly.pdbx_strand_id
1 'polypeptide(L)'
;MFVAGLAIWLLCRSLVQKRPPEDMAQDNADFEAEEQAGYEAEEDEEYEEEEEEEEEEEEEEEEEAKESTKRKILRIVAEAASKVKEIIGNLITTAGKVVVTILLGLTGVMLPSLTSAVYFFLFLFLCTWWSLCRTFDTLIFSCMCVLMAIFSGGHLIVLYLYQFQFFQESIPPDDYYISIFGISPIVQSNCSYTWKLIVHPERKWNHFVNPIILLMLYYTLATLIRLWLQEPIDQ
;
A
#
# COMPACT_ATOMS: atom_id res chain seq x y z
N MET A 1 -21.11 0.78 5.49
CA MET A 1 -21.01 2.06 6.23
C MET A 1 -20.38 1.89 7.61
N PHE A 2 -20.82 0.96 8.46
CA PHE A 2 -20.25 0.75 9.81
C PHE A 2 -18.77 0.35 9.85
N VAL A 3 -18.36 -0.60 8.99
CA VAL A 3 -16.96 -1.06 8.90
C VAL A 3 -16.01 0.06 8.44
N ALA A 4 -16.45 0.91 7.51
CA ALA A 4 -15.68 2.07 7.06
C ALA A 4 -15.53 3.12 8.18
N GLY A 5 -16.61 3.38 8.93
CA GLY A 5 -16.58 4.27 10.09
C GLY A 5 -15.64 3.77 11.20
N LEU A 6 -15.67 2.46 11.51
CA LEU A 6 -14.74 1.86 12.46
C LEU A 6 -13.28 1.93 11.99
N ALA A 7 -13.03 1.66 10.70
CA ALA A 7 -11.68 1.76 10.14
C ALA A 7 -11.14 3.20 10.20
N ILE A 8 -11.97 4.19 9.85
CA ILE A 8 -11.61 5.61 9.94
C ILE A 8 -11.37 5.99 11.40
N TRP A 9 -12.22 5.57 12.35
CA TRP A 9 -12.03 5.85 13.77
C TRP A 9 -10.75 5.23 14.34
N LEU A 10 -10.42 3.99 13.97
CA LEU A 10 -9.17 3.33 14.35
C LEU A 10 -7.95 4.03 13.73
N LEU A 11 -8.04 4.45 12.46
CA LEU A 11 -6.99 5.23 11.80
C LEU A 11 -6.80 6.58 12.48
N CYS A 12 -7.88 7.30 12.79
CA CYS A 12 -7.82 8.57 13.53
C CYS A 12 -7.20 8.38 14.92
N ARG A 13 -7.60 7.35 15.68
CA ARG A 13 -7.03 7.06 17.01
C ARG A 13 -5.53 6.72 16.93
N SER A 14 -5.12 5.91 15.96
CA SER A 14 -3.71 5.54 15.77
C SER A 14 -2.83 6.69 15.28
N LEU A 15 -3.36 7.63 14.49
CA LEU A 15 -2.65 8.85 14.09
C LEU A 15 -2.54 9.85 15.25
N VAL A 16 -3.59 10.00 16.06
CA VAL A 16 -3.58 10.87 17.26
C VAL A 16 -2.59 10.35 18.29
N GLN A 17 -2.49 9.03 18.48
CA GLN A 17 -1.59 8.44 19.45
C GLN A 17 -0.12 8.37 18.99
N LYS A 18 0.16 8.65 17.71
CA LYS A 18 1.52 8.73 17.15
C LYS A 18 2.16 10.13 17.22
N ARG A 19 1.45 11.15 17.70
CA ARG A 19 2.06 12.46 17.99
C ARG A 19 2.87 12.31 19.29
N PRO A 20 4.21 12.47 19.27
CA PRO A 20 4.97 12.51 20.52
C PRO A 20 4.46 13.68 21.37
N PRO A 21 4.48 13.59 22.71
CA PRO A 21 4.23 14.76 23.54
C PRO A 21 5.26 15.81 23.15
N GLU A 22 4.78 16.99 22.75
CA GLU A 22 5.63 18.16 22.59
C GLU A 22 6.21 18.47 23.97
N ASP A 23 7.45 18.03 24.24
CA ASP A 23 8.30 18.60 25.28
C ASP A 23 8.57 20.06 24.88
N MET A 24 7.66 20.92 25.34
CA MET A 24 7.89 22.35 25.49
C MET A 24 7.33 22.75 26.87
N ALA A 25 8.00 22.29 27.91
CA ALA A 25 8.07 23.01 29.17
C ALA A 25 9.44 23.69 29.20
N GLN A 26 9.37 24.99 28.94
CA GLN A 26 10.45 25.89 28.66
C GLN A 26 11.15 26.28 29.95
N ASP A 27 12.47 26.11 29.95
CA ASP A 27 13.41 26.65 30.91
C ASP A 27 13.34 28.20 30.96
N ASN A 28 13.71 28.77 32.11
CA ASN A 28 13.73 30.18 32.54
C ASN A 28 12.47 30.81 33.19
N ALA A 29 12.48 30.82 34.52
CA ALA A 29 12.17 32.00 35.32
C ALA A 29 13.42 32.27 36.20
N ASP A 30 14.36 33.06 35.70
CA ASP A 30 14.51 34.51 35.94
C ASP A 30 15.03 34.83 37.35
N PHE A 31 16.18 35.51 37.34
CA PHE A 31 17.10 35.75 38.44
C PHE A 31 16.76 37.13 39.02
N GLU A 32 16.07 37.20 40.17
CA GLU A 32 16.02 38.42 40.97
C GLU A 32 16.42 38.12 42.42
N ALA A 33 17.55 38.70 42.79
CA ALA A 33 18.08 38.74 44.14
C ALA A 33 17.36 39.82 44.96
N GLU A 34 16.96 39.50 46.18
CA GLU A 34 16.87 40.50 47.24
C GLU A 34 17.20 39.91 48.63
N GLU A 35 17.74 40.79 49.44
CA GLU A 35 18.66 40.63 50.57
C GLU A 35 18.00 40.17 51.90
N GLN A 36 18.75 39.38 52.68
CA GLN A 36 19.16 39.67 54.09
C GLN A 36 18.67 38.76 55.27
N ALA A 37 19.69 38.10 55.85
CA ALA A 37 19.98 37.83 57.27
C ALA A 37 19.17 36.83 58.13
N GLY A 38 19.90 35.82 58.66
CA GLY A 38 19.93 35.57 60.11
C GLY A 38 19.88 34.11 60.63
N TYR A 39 21.03 33.64 61.13
CA TYR A 39 21.26 32.72 62.28
C TYR A 39 20.91 31.20 62.23
N GLU A 40 22.00 30.41 62.19
CA GLU A 40 22.40 29.17 62.90
C GLU A 40 21.35 28.16 63.46
N ALA A 41 21.48 26.87 63.06
CA ALA A 41 21.49 25.63 63.87
C ALA A 41 21.64 24.40 62.92
N GLU A 42 22.82 23.77 62.81
CA GLU A 42 23.22 22.45 63.36
C GLU A 42 22.25 21.30 63.03
N GLU A 43 22.62 20.48 62.04
CA GLU A 43 23.30 19.17 62.17
C GLU A 43 22.32 18.04 62.53
N ASP A 44 21.78 17.36 61.50
CA ASP A 44 21.34 15.93 61.53
C ASP A 44 20.64 15.45 60.22
N GLU A 45 20.78 16.13 59.06
CA GLU A 45 20.22 15.70 57.75
C GLU A 45 21.31 15.35 56.70
N GLU A 46 22.59 15.54 57.02
CA GLU A 46 23.72 15.47 56.06
C GLU A 46 24.13 14.04 55.68
N TYR A 47 23.56 13.01 56.34
CA TYR A 47 23.81 11.60 56.01
C TYR A 47 22.75 10.99 55.07
N GLU A 48 21.60 11.62 54.86
CA GLU A 48 20.58 11.14 53.90
C GLU A 48 20.69 11.87 52.54
N GLU A 49 21.17 13.12 52.49
CA GLU A 49 21.39 13.85 51.23
C GLU A 49 22.60 13.34 50.42
N GLU A 50 23.70 12.92 51.06
CA GLU A 50 24.88 12.38 50.34
C GLU A 50 24.62 10.98 49.73
N GLU A 51 23.80 10.12 50.37
CA GLU A 51 23.41 8.83 49.78
C GLU A 51 22.36 8.99 48.67
N GLU A 52 21.45 9.97 48.75
CA GLU A 52 20.51 10.27 47.65
C GLU A 52 21.21 10.89 46.43
N GLU A 53 22.21 11.78 46.60
CA GLU A 53 23.00 12.31 45.47
C GLU A 53 23.90 11.25 44.79
N GLU A 54 24.50 10.33 45.55
CA GLU A 54 25.26 9.20 44.97
C GLU A 54 24.33 8.20 44.24
N GLU A 55 23.12 7.94 44.73
CA GLU A 55 22.13 7.11 44.03
C GLU A 55 21.58 7.80 42.75
N GLU A 56 21.36 9.12 42.76
CA GLU A 56 20.95 9.87 41.56
C GLU A 56 22.07 9.93 40.51
N GLU A 57 23.35 10.11 40.89
CA GLU A 57 24.47 10.05 39.94
C GLU A 57 24.68 8.64 39.33
N GLU A 58 24.51 7.57 40.11
CA GLU A 58 24.55 6.19 39.59
C GLU A 58 23.36 5.89 38.65
N GLU A 59 22.17 6.42 38.93
CA GLU A 59 21.01 6.31 38.03
C GLU A 59 21.20 7.10 36.73
N GLU A 60 21.79 8.29 36.77
CA GLU A 60 22.13 9.09 35.58
C GLU A 60 23.21 8.42 34.71
N GLU A 61 24.27 7.86 35.29
CA GLU A 61 25.28 7.11 34.53
C GLU A 61 24.70 5.81 33.91
N GLU A 62 23.82 5.11 34.64
CA GLU A 62 23.10 3.95 34.08
C GLU A 62 22.14 4.35 32.95
N GLU A 63 21.43 5.47 33.07
CA GLU A 63 20.56 6.04 32.04
C GLU A 63 21.35 6.41 30.77
N GLU A 64 22.51 7.08 30.90
CA GLU A 64 23.40 7.42 29.78
C GLU A 64 24.00 6.16 29.10
N ALA A 65 24.42 5.16 29.90
CA ALA A 65 24.92 3.89 29.38
C ALA A 65 23.82 3.10 28.65
N LYS A 66 22.59 3.11 29.19
CA LYS A 66 21.39 2.55 28.54
C LYS A 66 21.04 3.33 27.27
N GLU A 67 21.17 4.65 27.24
CA GLU A 67 20.91 5.49 26.06
C GLU A 67 21.92 5.24 24.93
N SER A 68 23.21 5.14 25.27
CA SER A 68 24.32 4.74 24.38
C SER A 68 24.07 3.36 23.75
N THR A 69 23.61 2.41 24.55
CA THR A 69 23.31 1.04 24.10
C THR A 69 22.06 1.02 23.21
N LYS A 70 21.00 1.76 23.57
CA LYS A 70 19.80 1.98 22.72
C LYS A 70 20.18 2.61 21.38
N ARG A 71 21.02 3.65 21.34
CA ARG A 71 21.50 4.30 20.09
C ARG A 71 22.31 3.34 19.20
N LYS A 72 23.14 2.47 19.79
CA LYS A 72 23.86 1.40 19.05
C LYS A 72 22.88 0.36 18.47
N ILE A 73 21.91 -0.10 19.25
CA ILE A 73 20.87 -1.03 18.79
C ILE A 73 20.03 -0.39 17.68
N LEU A 74 19.62 0.88 17.83
CA LEU A 74 18.87 1.62 16.80
C LEU A 74 19.66 1.74 15.49
N ARG A 75 20.98 1.95 15.53
CA ARG A 75 21.83 1.94 14.33
C ARG A 75 21.86 0.57 13.65
N ILE A 76 22.03 -0.52 14.42
CA ILE A 76 22.02 -1.89 13.88
C ILE A 76 20.67 -2.21 13.26
N VAL A 77 19.57 -1.81 13.90
CA VAL A 77 18.21 -1.99 13.38
C VAL A 77 17.99 -1.13 12.13
N ALA A 78 18.49 0.10 12.08
CA ALA A 78 18.40 0.96 10.90
C ALA A 78 19.21 0.41 9.71
N GLU A 79 20.40 -0.15 9.96
CA GLU A 79 21.23 -0.80 8.95
C GLU A 79 20.59 -2.10 8.44
N ALA A 80 20.03 -2.93 9.34
CA ALA A 80 19.26 -4.09 8.93
C ALA A 80 18.02 -3.69 8.11
N ALA A 81 17.31 -2.63 8.53
CA ALA A 81 16.15 -2.11 7.81
C ALA A 81 16.52 -1.60 6.42
N SER A 82 17.68 -0.94 6.24
CA SER A 82 18.12 -0.46 4.92
C SER A 82 18.46 -1.61 3.98
N LYS A 83 19.16 -2.64 4.46
CA LYS A 83 19.44 -3.87 3.68
C LYS A 83 18.18 -4.62 3.31
N VAL A 84 17.24 -4.75 4.23
CA VAL A 84 15.94 -5.39 3.96
C VAL A 84 15.14 -4.57 2.94
N LYS A 85 15.13 -3.23 3.06
CA LYS A 85 14.49 -2.34 2.08
C LYS A 85 15.08 -2.52 0.68
N GLU A 86 16.40 -2.60 0.56
CA GLU A 86 17.11 -2.82 -0.70
C GLU A 86 16.77 -4.18 -1.34
N ILE A 87 16.78 -5.26 -0.54
CA ILE A 87 16.42 -6.61 -1.00
C ILE A 87 14.96 -6.66 -1.46
N ILE A 88 14.05 -6.04 -0.70
CA ILE A 88 12.63 -5.97 -1.03
C ILE A 88 12.43 -5.18 -2.34
N GLY A 89 13.11 -4.04 -2.51
CA GLY A 89 13.06 -3.25 -3.74
C GLY A 89 13.53 -4.04 -4.97
N ASN A 90 14.69 -4.70 -4.87
CA ASN A 90 15.23 -5.53 -5.95
C ASN A 90 14.33 -6.74 -6.28
N LEU A 91 13.75 -7.36 -5.25
CA LEU A 91 12.80 -8.47 -5.42
C LEU A 91 11.53 -7.98 -6.12
N ILE A 92 10.95 -6.86 -5.71
CA ILE A 92 9.70 -6.39 -6.28
C ILE A 92 9.89 -5.87 -7.71
N THR A 93 10.97 -5.16 -8.00
CA THR A 93 11.26 -4.68 -9.37
C THR A 93 11.51 -5.84 -10.34
N THR A 94 12.18 -6.91 -9.89
CA THR A 94 12.49 -8.09 -10.71
C THR A 94 11.30 -9.05 -10.81
N ALA A 95 10.75 -9.47 -9.67
CA ALA A 95 9.61 -10.38 -9.62
C ALA A 95 8.35 -9.72 -10.16
N GLY A 96 8.16 -8.41 -9.92
CA GLY A 96 7.02 -7.65 -10.43
C GLY A 96 6.92 -7.69 -11.94
N LYS A 97 8.05 -7.57 -12.66
CA LYS A 97 8.09 -7.71 -14.13
C LYS A 97 7.57 -9.07 -14.59
N VAL A 98 8.01 -10.14 -13.93
CA VAL A 98 7.59 -11.52 -14.24
C VAL A 98 6.11 -11.74 -13.91
N VAL A 99 5.68 -11.35 -12.70
CA VAL A 99 4.30 -11.50 -12.23
C VAL A 99 3.33 -10.74 -13.13
N VAL A 100 3.62 -9.48 -13.48
CA VAL A 100 2.79 -8.69 -14.39
C VAL A 100 2.71 -9.36 -15.76
N THR A 101 3.83 -9.85 -16.30
CA THR A 101 3.84 -10.53 -17.60
C THR A 101 2.97 -11.79 -17.59
N ILE A 102 3.05 -12.61 -16.54
CA ILE A 102 2.20 -13.80 -16.39
C ILE A 102 0.73 -13.42 -16.30
N LEU A 103 0.37 -12.42 -15.48
CA LEU A 103 -1.01 -11.98 -15.33
C LEU A 103 -1.58 -11.43 -16.64
N LEU A 104 -0.78 -10.68 -17.42
CA LEU A 104 -1.16 -10.18 -18.72
C LEU A 104 -1.49 -11.32 -19.70
N GLY A 105 -0.68 -12.38 -19.69
CA GLY A 105 -0.93 -13.59 -20.48
C GLY A 105 -2.20 -14.33 -20.04
N LEU A 106 -2.39 -14.51 -18.73
CA LEU A 106 -3.60 -15.15 -18.18
C LEU A 106 -4.86 -14.37 -18.55
N THR A 107 -4.86 -13.05 -18.40
CA THR A 107 -5.97 -12.18 -18.82
C THR A 107 -6.24 -12.28 -20.32
N GLY A 108 -5.18 -12.30 -21.15
CA GLY A 108 -5.31 -12.37 -22.61
C GLY A 108 -5.90 -13.68 -23.12
N VAL A 109 -5.58 -14.82 -22.49
CA VAL A 109 -6.02 -16.15 -22.96
C VAL A 109 -7.38 -16.57 -22.38
N MET A 110 -7.75 -16.05 -21.21
CA MET A 110 -8.97 -16.48 -20.49
C MET A 110 -10.27 -16.30 -21.26
N LEU A 111 -10.41 -15.18 -21.97
CA LEU A 111 -11.57 -14.90 -22.79
C LEU A 111 -11.11 -14.27 -24.10
N PRO A 112 -11.26 -14.93 -25.27
CA PRO A 112 -10.90 -14.32 -26.55
C PRO A 112 -11.88 -13.20 -26.89
N SER A 113 -11.43 -11.95 -26.81
CA SER A 113 -12.18 -10.73 -27.13
C SER A 113 -11.24 -9.65 -27.66
N LEU A 114 -11.81 -8.60 -28.24
CA LEU A 114 -11.04 -7.45 -28.72
C LEU A 114 -10.31 -6.72 -27.59
N THR A 115 -10.94 -6.65 -26.41
CA THR A 115 -10.33 -6.04 -25.22
C THR A 115 -9.23 -6.92 -24.64
N SER A 116 -9.40 -8.25 -24.66
CA SER A 116 -8.36 -9.18 -24.19
C SER A 116 -7.16 -9.26 -25.13
N ALA A 117 -7.38 -9.03 -26.43
CA ALA A 117 -6.31 -8.97 -27.44
C ALA A 117 -5.25 -7.92 -27.11
N VAL A 118 -5.63 -6.77 -26.53
CA VAL A 118 -4.68 -5.74 -26.11
C VAL A 118 -3.70 -6.29 -25.06
N TYR A 119 -4.19 -6.99 -24.03
CA TYR A 119 -3.34 -7.63 -23.03
C TYR A 119 -2.49 -8.75 -23.64
N PHE A 120 -3.08 -9.54 -24.53
CA PHE A 120 -2.38 -10.64 -25.19
C PHE A 120 -1.22 -10.15 -26.09
N PHE A 121 -1.42 -9.12 -26.90
CA PHE A 121 -0.34 -8.57 -27.74
C PHE A 121 0.78 -7.97 -26.92
N LEU A 122 0.48 -7.32 -25.80
CA LEU A 122 1.51 -6.78 -24.92
C LEU A 122 2.26 -7.89 -24.20
N PHE A 123 1.58 -8.96 -23.81
CA PHE A 123 2.22 -10.17 -23.30
C PHE A 123 3.19 -10.74 -24.33
N LEU A 124 2.75 -10.91 -25.58
CA LEU A 124 3.61 -11.39 -26.66
C LEU A 124 4.80 -10.46 -26.88
N PHE A 125 4.59 -9.15 -26.92
CA PHE A 125 5.65 -8.16 -27.06
C PHE A 125 6.71 -8.28 -25.95
N LEU A 126 6.28 -8.37 -24.69
CA LEU A 126 7.18 -8.55 -23.55
C LEU A 126 7.96 -9.87 -23.64
N CYS A 127 7.28 -10.98 -23.93
CA CYS A 127 7.90 -12.29 -24.09
C CYS A 127 8.89 -12.33 -25.26
N THR A 128 8.54 -11.75 -26.42
CA THR A 128 9.43 -11.65 -27.58
C THR A 128 10.66 -10.82 -27.24
N TRP A 129 10.49 -9.69 -26.54
CA TRP A 129 11.62 -8.85 -26.16
C TRP A 129 12.57 -9.56 -25.19
N TRP A 130 12.01 -10.28 -24.21
CA TRP A 130 12.78 -11.12 -23.29
C TRP A 130 13.51 -12.25 -24.02
N SER A 131 12.83 -12.90 -24.98
CA SER A 131 13.43 -13.96 -25.80
C SER A 131 14.58 -13.46 -26.69
N LEU A 132 14.60 -12.17 -27.04
CA LEU A 132 15.67 -11.52 -27.78
C LEU A 132 16.84 -11.06 -26.89
N CYS A 133 16.83 -11.41 -25.59
CA CYS A 133 17.86 -11.07 -24.61
C CYS A 133 18.16 -9.56 -24.55
N ARG A 134 17.18 -8.70 -24.85
CA ARG A 134 17.38 -7.26 -24.90
C ARG A 134 16.95 -6.62 -23.57
N THR A 135 17.80 -5.77 -23.01
CA THR A 135 17.48 -5.02 -21.79
C THR A 135 16.31 -4.09 -22.07
N PHE A 136 15.26 -4.18 -21.27
CA PHE A 136 14.10 -3.31 -21.37
C PHE A 136 14.35 -2.07 -20.50
N ASP A 137 14.21 -0.87 -21.09
CA ASP A 137 14.35 0.36 -20.32
C ASP A 137 13.24 0.45 -19.26
N THR A 138 13.64 0.70 -18.02
CA THR A 138 12.74 0.77 -16.87
C THR A 138 11.62 1.80 -17.06
N LEU A 139 11.90 2.92 -17.74
CA LEU A 139 10.92 3.98 -18.01
C LEU A 139 9.83 3.50 -18.97
N ILE A 140 10.21 2.79 -20.04
CA ILE A 140 9.24 2.25 -21.00
C ILE A 140 8.38 1.20 -20.31
N PHE A 141 8.96 0.35 -19.46
CA PHE A 141 8.20 -0.67 -18.74
C PHE A 141 7.21 -0.04 -17.77
N SER A 142 7.65 0.98 -17.03
CA SER A 142 6.80 1.75 -16.13
C SER A 142 5.65 2.43 -16.88
N CYS A 143 5.94 3.07 -18.02
CA CYS A 143 4.93 3.68 -18.88
C CYS A 143 3.89 2.66 -19.38
N MET A 144 4.34 1.50 -19.87
CA MET A 144 3.46 0.41 -20.28
C MET A 144 2.59 -0.10 -19.12
N CYS A 145 3.16 -0.24 -17.92
CA CYS A 145 2.40 -0.59 -16.71
C CYS A 145 1.32 0.43 -16.38
N VAL A 146 1.63 1.74 -16.44
CA VAL A 146 0.67 2.81 -16.17
C VAL A 146 -0.48 2.80 -17.19
N LEU A 147 -0.15 2.68 -18.49
CA LEU A 147 -1.16 2.59 -19.55
C LEU A 147 -2.05 1.34 -19.35
N MET A 148 -1.47 0.20 -19.00
CA MET A 148 -2.21 -1.02 -18.68
C MET A 148 -3.06 -0.89 -17.42
N ALA A 149 -2.61 -0.16 -16.40
CA ALA A 149 -3.39 0.08 -15.18
C ALA A 149 -4.64 0.91 -15.49
N ILE A 150 -4.49 1.96 -16.30
CA ILE A 150 -5.63 2.79 -16.75
C ILE A 150 -6.58 1.97 -17.62
N PHE A 151 -6.04 1.20 -18.57
CA PHE A 151 -6.83 0.35 -19.46
C PHE A 151 -7.60 -0.74 -18.70
N SER A 152 -6.95 -1.45 -17.77
CA SER A 152 -7.58 -2.47 -16.92
C SER A 152 -8.59 -1.89 -15.94
N GLY A 153 -8.29 -0.73 -15.33
CA GLY A 153 -9.25 0.00 -14.50
C GLY A 153 -10.50 0.39 -15.29
N GLY A 154 -10.33 0.95 -16.49
CA GLY A 154 -11.44 1.27 -17.40
C GLY A 154 -12.24 0.03 -17.80
N HIS A 155 -11.56 -1.07 -18.13
CA HIS A 155 -12.21 -2.33 -18.50
C HIS A 155 -13.04 -2.90 -17.34
N LEU A 156 -12.52 -2.88 -16.11
CA LEU A 156 -13.25 -3.27 -14.90
C LEU A 156 -14.47 -2.38 -14.66
N ILE A 157 -14.34 -1.06 -14.83
CA ILE A 157 -15.47 -0.13 -14.70
C ILE A 157 -16.55 -0.46 -15.73
N VAL A 158 -16.20 -0.70 -17.00
CA VAL A 158 -17.17 -1.06 -18.05
C VAL A 158 -17.87 -2.39 -17.72
N LEU A 159 -17.11 -3.41 -17.31
CA LEU A 159 -17.69 -4.70 -16.91
C LEU A 159 -18.63 -4.57 -15.71
N TYR A 160 -18.29 -3.71 -14.75
CA TYR A 160 -19.12 -3.44 -13.57
C TYR A 160 -20.38 -2.65 -13.94
N LEU A 161 -20.25 -1.58 -14.73
CA LEU A 161 -21.38 -0.79 -15.19
C LEU A 161 -22.38 -1.63 -16.00
N TYR A 162 -21.89 -2.57 -16.82
CA TYR A 162 -22.75 -3.46 -17.58
C TYR A 162 -23.55 -4.47 -16.72
N GLN A 163 -23.19 -4.67 -15.45
CA GLN A 163 -24.03 -5.48 -14.54
C GLN A 163 -25.30 -4.74 -14.10
N PHE A 164 -25.39 -3.42 -14.29
CA PHE A 164 -26.62 -2.69 -13.99
C PHE A 164 -27.68 -2.91 -15.08
N GLN A 165 -28.93 -3.05 -14.62
CA GLN A 165 -30.09 -3.26 -15.48
C GLN A 165 -30.25 -2.19 -16.58
N PHE A 166 -29.97 -0.92 -16.28
CA PHE A 166 -30.09 0.18 -17.24
C PHE A 166 -29.23 -0.02 -18.51
N PHE A 167 -28.01 -0.51 -18.34
CA PHE A 167 -27.08 -0.72 -19.46
C PHE A 167 -27.42 -2.00 -20.25
N GLN A 168 -27.92 -3.05 -19.58
CA GLN A 168 -28.38 -4.27 -20.25
C GLN A 168 -29.67 -4.05 -21.07
N GLU A 169 -30.51 -3.09 -20.67
CA GLU A 169 -31.71 -2.72 -21.40
C GLU A 169 -31.41 -1.82 -22.60
N SER A 170 -30.38 -0.98 -22.48
CA SER A 170 -29.91 -0.12 -23.59
C SER A 170 -29.13 -0.90 -24.65
N ILE A 171 -28.34 -1.90 -24.25
CA ILE A 171 -27.54 -2.74 -25.15
C ILE A 171 -27.83 -4.21 -24.80
N PRO A 172 -28.67 -4.90 -25.58
CA PRO A 172 -29.05 -6.27 -25.29
C PRO A 172 -27.85 -7.22 -25.44
N PRO A 173 -27.80 -8.30 -24.64
CA PRO A 173 -26.67 -9.24 -24.62
C PRO A 173 -26.47 -10.05 -25.91
N ASP A 174 -27.47 -10.10 -26.80
CA ASP A 174 -27.40 -10.76 -28.11
C ASP A 174 -26.75 -9.89 -29.19
N ASP A 175 -26.37 -8.65 -28.88
CA ASP A 175 -25.72 -7.77 -29.84
C ASP A 175 -24.27 -8.19 -30.12
N TYR A 176 -23.82 -8.00 -31.37
CA TYR A 176 -22.49 -8.35 -31.85
C TYR A 176 -21.39 -7.62 -31.05
N TYR A 177 -21.65 -6.37 -30.63
CA TYR A 177 -20.72 -5.57 -29.85
C TYR A 177 -20.38 -6.21 -28.48
N ILE A 178 -21.36 -6.81 -27.80
CA ILE A 178 -21.17 -7.45 -26.49
C ILE A 178 -20.18 -8.62 -26.63
N SER A 179 -20.33 -9.41 -27.70
CA SER A 179 -19.46 -10.54 -27.98
C SER A 179 -18.03 -10.11 -28.33
N ILE A 180 -17.86 -9.12 -29.22
CA ILE A 180 -16.53 -8.62 -29.63
C ILE A 180 -15.76 -8.05 -28.46
N PHE A 181 -16.40 -7.19 -27.66
CA PHE A 181 -15.73 -6.53 -26.53
C PHE A 181 -15.54 -7.48 -25.34
N GLY A 182 -16.08 -8.70 -25.39
CA GLY A 182 -15.97 -9.68 -24.31
C GLY A 182 -16.74 -9.27 -23.06
N ILE A 183 -17.77 -8.43 -23.22
CA ILE A 183 -18.62 -7.97 -22.13
C ILE A 183 -19.51 -9.14 -21.74
N SER A 184 -19.34 -9.66 -20.53
CA SER A 184 -20.05 -10.85 -20.09
C SER A 184 -21.05 -10.48 -19.00
N PRO A 185 -22.38 -10.46 -19.27
CA PRO A 185 -23.38 -10.33 -18.23
C PRO A 185 -23.31 -11.57 -17.33
N ILE A 186 -22.99 -11.37 -16.06
CA ILE A 186 -22.97 -12.42 -15.05
C ILE A 186 -24.34 -12.50 -14.38
N VAL A 187 -24.94 -11.33 -14.15
CA VAL A 187 -26.28 -11.18 -13.57
C VAL A 187 -27.30 -11.00 -14.68
N GLN A 188 -28.37 -11.78 -14.63
CA GLN A 188 -29.54 -11.65 -15.48
C GLN A 188 -30.56 -10.73 -14.80
N SER A 189 -30.92 -9.61 -15.43
CA SER A 189 -32.01 -8.76 -14.97
C SER A 189 -33.37 -9.30 -15.47
N ASN A 190 -34.32 -9.52 -14.57
CA ASN A 190 -35.69 -9.90 -14.93
C ASN A 190 -36.70 -8.87 -14.38
N CYS A 191 -37.50 -8.28 -15.28
CA CYS A 191 -38.47 -7.24 -14.91
C CYS A 191 -39.64 -7.76 -14.05
N SER A 192 -39.87 -9.07 -14.00
CA SER A 192 -40.92 -9.68 -13.17
C SER A 192 -40.48 -9.99 -11.74
N TYR A 193 -39.17 -10.11 -11.48
CA TYR A 193 -38.61 -10.41 -10.16
C TYR A 193 -37.35 -9.58 -9.89
N THR A 194 -37.53 -8.29 -9.61
CA THR A 194 -36.42 -7.33 -9.39
C THR A 194 -35.61 -7.60 -8.11
N TRP A 195 -36.17 -8.35 -7.15
CA TRP A 195 -35.51 -8.73 -5.89
C TRP A 195 -34.69 -10.03 -5.99
N LYS A 196 -34.69 -10.73 -7.14
CA LYS A 196 -34.02 -12.02 -7.31
C LYS A 196 -32.81 -11.88 -8.23
N LEU A 197 -31.61 -12.01 -7.67
CA LEU A 197 -30.37 -12.12 -8.44
C LEU A 197 -30.33 -13.49 -9.14
N ILE A 198 -30.61 -13.53 -10.44
CA ILE A 198 -30.52 -14.75 -11.24
C ILE A 198 -29.18 -14.72 -11.97
N VAL A 199 -28.29 -15.66 -11.63
CA VAL A 199 -27.04 -15.85 -12.36
C VAL A 199 -27.32 -16.78 -13.52
N HIS A 200 -26.82 -16.45 -14.72
CA HIS A 200 -27.00 -17.29 -15.91
C HIS A 200 -26.45 -18.71 -15.68
N PRO A 201 -27.31 -19.75 -15.62
CA PRO A 201 -26.90 -21.08 -15.15
C PRO A 201 -26.06 -21.87 -16.17
N GLU A 202 -26.05 -21.49 -17.45
CA GLU A 202 -25.32 -22.21 -18.51
C GLU A 202 -23.95 -21.59 -18.88
N ARG A 203 -23.48 -20.59 -18.13
CA ARG A 203 -22.26 -19.86 -18.51
C ARG A 203 -21.01 -20.60 -18.04
N LYS A 204 -20.03 -20.78 -18.95
CA LYS A 204 -18.75 -21.44 -18.67
C LYS A 204 -17.96 -20.68 -17.60
N TRP A 205 -17.22 -21.42 -16.78
CA TRP A 205 -16.43 -20.89 -15.64
C TRP A 205 -15.53 -19.70 -16.00
N ASN A 206 -14.94 -19.70 -17.20
CA ASN A 206 -14.00 -18.66 -17.67
C ASN A 206 -14.59 -17.25 -17.63
N HIS A 207 -15.90 -17.09 -17.83
CA HIS A 207 -16.56 -15.78 -17.77
C HIS A 207 -16.62 -15.20 -16.35
N PHE A 208 -16.68 -16.05 -15.32
CA PHE A 208 -16.67 -15.63 -13.92
C PHE A 208 -15.26 -15.29 -13.43
N VAL A 209 -14.27 -15.98 -13.96
CA VAL A 209 -12.86 -15.83 -13.58
C VAL A 209 -12.23 -14.61 -14.23
N ASN A 210 -12.68 -14.23 -15.43
CA ASN A 210 -12.12 -13.10 -16.17
C ASN A 210 -12.12 -11.78 -15.34
N PRO A 211 -13.24 -11.34 -14.71
CA PRO A 211 -13.21 -10.17 -13.82
C PRO A 211 -12.26 -10.30 -12.63
N ILE A 212 -12.10 -11.51 -12.07
CA ILE A 212 -11.22 -11.76 -10.92
C ILE A 212 -9.75 -11.59 -11.33
N ILE A 213 -9.35 -12.15 -12.47
CA ILE A 213 -7.97 -12.02 -12.97
C ILE A 213 -7.70 -10.57 -13.40
N LEU A 214 -8.66 -9.89 -14.04
CA LEU A 214 -8.54 -8.45 -14.35
C LEU A 214 -8.37 -7.60 -13.09
N LEU A 215 -9.09 -7.92 -12.02
CA LEU A 215 -8.95 -7.24 -10.73
C LEU A 215 -7.55 -7.48 -10.14
N MET A 216 -7.07 -8.73 -10.16
CA MET A 216 -5.73 -9.08 -9.70
C MET A 216 -4.64 -8.36 -10.54
N LEU A 217 -4.79 -8.31 -11.86
CA LEU A 217 -3.91 -7.57 -12.76
C LEU A 217 -3.91 -6.07 -12.41
N TYR A 218 -5.07 -5.45 -12.24
CA TYR A 218 -5.18 -4.04 -11.89
C TYR A 218 -4.52 -3.73 -10.53
N TYR A 219 -4.77 -4.54 -9.50
CA TYR A 219 -4.16 -4.34 -8.19
C TYR A 219 -2.65 -4.51 -8.22
N THR A 220 -2.14 -5.54 -8.89
CA THR A 220 -0.69 -5.77 -9.00
C THR A 220 0.01 -4.64 -9.74
N LEU A 221 -0.58 -4.15 -10.84
CA LEU A 221 -0.10 -2.95 -11.55
C LEU A 221 -0.12 -1.72 -10.64
N ALA A 222 -1.22 -1.48 -9.91
CA ALA A 222 -1.35 -0.34 -9.02
C ALA A 222 -0.34 -0.40 -7.85
N THR A 223 -0.10 -1.57 -7.27
CA THR A 223 0.92 -1.75 -6.23
C THR A 223 2.33 -1.52 -6.77
N LEU A 224 2.60 -2.00 -7.98
CA LEU A 224 3.90 -1.83 -8.61
C LEU A 224 4.15 -0.34 -8.91
N ILE A 225 3.17 0.36 -9.50
CA ILE A 225 3.26 1.81 -9.77
C ILE A 225 3.44 2.61 -8.49
N ARG A 226 2.71 2.28 -7.41
CA ARG A 226 2.88 2.93 -6.11
C ARG A 226 4.29 2.74 -5.57
N LEU A 227 4.84 1.54 -5.70
CA LEU A 227 6.20 1.27 -5.25
C LEU A 227 7.24 2.04 -6.08
N TRP A 228 7.10 2.05 -7.40
CA TRP A 228 7.95 2.83 -8.30
C TRP A 228 7.91 4.34 -8.01
N LEU A 229 6.80 4.86 -7.48
CA LEU A 229 6.67 6.27 -7.11
C LEU A 229 7.32 6.59 -5.74
N GLN A 230 7.46 5.60 -4.86
CA GLN A 230 8.04 5.76 -3.52
C GLN A 230 9.56 5.58 -3.50
N GLU A 231 10.12 4.89 -4.49
CA GLU A 231 11.55 4.85 -4.73
C GLU A 231 11.90 6.05 -5.62
N PRO A 232 12.43 7.17 -5.07
CA PRO A 232 13.05 8.16 -5.94
C PRO A 232 14.12 7.42 -6.74
N ILE A 233 14.06 7.57 -8.06
CA ILE A 233 15.11 7.14 -8.96
C ILE A 233 16.30 8.04 -8.63
N ASP A 234 17.09 7.66 -7.63
CA ASP A 234 18.40 8.23 -7.39
C ASP A 234 19.26 7.77 -8.58
N GLN A 235 19.29 8.64 -9.59
CA GLN A 235 20.11 8.56 -10.80
C GLN A 235 21.46 9.23 -10.54
#